data_AF-A0A842RBR0-F1
#
_entry.id   AF-A0A842RBR0-F1
#
_cell.length_a   1.000
_cell.length_b   1.000
_cell.length_c   1.000
_cell.angle_alpha   90.00
_cell.angle_beta   90.00
_cell.angle_gamma   90.00
#
_symmetry.space_group_name_H-M   'P 1'
#
loop_
_entity.id
_entity.type
_entity.pdbx_description
1 polymer ?
#
loop_
_entity_poly.entity_id
_entity_poly.type
_entity_poly.pdbx_seq_one_letter_code
_entity_poly.pdbx_strand_id
1 'polypeptide(L)'
;MPKQSREPIPDYLKTNRAIRMGVVEKLVGKKAFDKASAIKKEELNLFGLEEQALEELREEEKVQSIMREGKCYYYLSEKFQLVKNYRREVVMGLSIPLLIFIVGLILLGVISLIVAFIRLL
;
A
#
# COMPACT_ATOMS: atom_id res chain seq x y z
N MET A 1 -1.26 -26.20 -20.69
CA MET A 1 -1.89 -25.02 -20.06
C MET A 1 -1.55 -23.80 -20.90
N PRO A 2 -2.52 -23.11 -21.53
CA PRO A 2 -2.20 -21.92 -22.32
C PRO A 2 -1.75 -20.80 -21.39
N LYS A 3 -0.61 -20.18 -21.72
CA LYS A 3 -0.11 -18.98 -21.05
C LYS A 3 -1.10 -17.85 -21.33
N GLN A 4 -1.85 -17.47 -20.31
CA GLN A 4 -2.75 -16.32 -20.33
C GLN A 4 -1.93 -15.09 -20.74
N SER A 5 -2.18 -14.57 -21.95
CA SER A 5 -1.66 -13.29 -22.42
C SER A 5 -2.06 -12.24 -21.40
N ARG A 6 -1.09 -11.71 -20.66
CA ARG A 6 -1.31 -10.59 -19.75
C ARG A 6 -1.42 -9.34 -20.59
N GLU A 7 -2.62 -9.07 -21.10
CA GLU A 7 -2.93 -7.75 -21.63
C GLU A 7 -2.58 -6.70 -20.55
N PRO A 8 -1.89 -5.61 -20.92
CA PRO A 8 -1.54 -4.58 -19.97
C PRO A 8 -2.84 -4.00 -19.40
N ILE A 9 -3.03 -4.14 -18.09
CA ILE A 9 -4.18 -3.57 -17.38
C ILE A 9 -4.22 -2.06 -17.73
N PRO A 10 -5.31 -1.56 -18.32
CA PRO A 10 -5.46 -0.15 -18.65
C PRO A 10 -5.18 0.75 -17.44
N ASP A 11 -4.53 1.90 -17.66
CA ASP A 11 -4.10 2.78 -16.56
C ASP A 11 -5.27 3.31 -15.71
N TYR A 12 -6.46 3.47 -16.30
CA TYR A 12 -7.67 3.84 -15.53
C TYR A 12 -8.10 2.75 -14.54
N LEU A 13 -7.91 1.46 -14.86
CA LEU A 13 -8.20 0.35 -13.94
C LEU A 13 -7.17 0.29 -12.81
N LYS A 14 -5.90 0.66 -13.08
CA LYS A 14 -4.87 0.77 -12.03
C LYS A 14 -5.20 1.90 -11.06
N THR A 15 -5.63 3.05 -11.57
CA THR A 15 -6.03 4.19 -10.76
C THR A 15 -7.26 3.89 -9.91
N ASN A 16 -8.31 3.29 -10.50
CA ASN A 16 -9.49 2.87 -9.74
C ASN A 16 -9.10 1.87 -8.64
N ARG A 17 -8.29 0.86 -8.96
CA ARG A 17 -7.80 -0.10 -7.97
C ARG A 17 -7.02 0.55 -6.83
N ALA A 18 -6.18 1.54 -7.13
CA ALA A 18 -5.42 2.28 -6.12
C ALA A 18 -6.34 3.08 -5.18
N ILE A 19 -7.35 3.76 -5.73
CA ILE A 19 -8.35 4.51 -4.96
C ILE A 19 -9.11 3.56 -4.03
N ARG A 20 -9.60 2.43 -4.56
CA ARG A 20 -10.31 1.40 -3.79
C ARG A 20 -9.45 0.81 -2.66
N MET A 21 -8.17 0.54 -2.94
CA MET A 21 -7.23 0.09 -1.91
C MET A 21 -6.99 1.17 -0.84
N GLY A 22 -6.96 2.45 -1.20
CA GLY A 22 -6.85 3.55 -0.24
C GLY A 22 -8.01 3.59 0.75
N VAL A 23 -9.25 3.38 0.28
CA VAL A 23 -10.44 3.27 1.15
C VAL A 23 -10.33 2.08 2.11
N VAL A 24 -9.91 0.92 1.61
CA VAL A 24 -9.68 -0.28 2.42
C VAL A 24 -8.58 -0.02 3.45
N GLU A 25 -7.44 0.56 3.07
CA GLU A 25 -6.34 0.88 3.98
C GLU A 25 -6.79 1.81 5.12
N LYS A 26 -7.67 2.78 4.84
CA LYS A 26 -8.26 3.65 5.88
C LYS A 26 -9.13 2.85 6.86
N LEU A 27 -9.98 1.93 6.38
CA LEU A 27 -10.78 1.04 7.24
C LEU A 27 -9.90 0.11 8.08
N VAL A 28 -8.85 -0.46 7.48
CA VAL A 28 -7.86 -1.31 8.17
C VAL A 28 -7.08 -0.52 9.23
N GLY A 29 -6.58 0.66 8.88
CA GLY A 29 -5.83 1.52 9.78
C GLY A 29 -6.64 1.92 11.01
N LYS A 30 -7.95 2.01 10.86
CA LYS A 30 -8.88 2.27 11.96
C LYS A 30 -9.47 1.02 12.61
N LYS A 31 -9.07 -0.18 12.17
CA LYS A 31 -9.48 -1.49 12.68
C LYS A 31 -10.97 -1.81 12.56
N ALA A 32 -11.64 -1.29 11.53
CA ALA A 32 -13.05 -1.55 11.27
C ALA A 32 -13.25 -2.90 10.54
N PHE A 33 -13.15 -4.00 11.29
CA PHE A 33 -13.23 -5.37 10.75
C PHE A 33 -14.54 -6.08 11.03
N ASP A 34 -15.35 -5.54 11.93
CA ASP A 34 -16.60 -6.14 12.36
C ASP A 34 -17.63 -5.05 12.69
N LYS A 35 -18.86 -5.48 12.97
CA LYS A 35 -19.94 -4.57 13.38
C LYS A 35 -19.57 -3.76 14.62
N ALA A 36 -18.84 -4.33 15.58
CA ALA A 36 -18.53 -3.64 16.84
C ALA A 36 -17.54 -2.48 16.61
N SER A 37 -16.58 -2.69 15.71
CA SER A 37 -15.52 -1.78 15.31
C SER A 37 -15.87 -0.92 14.09
N ALA A 38 -17.13 -0.94 13.63
CA ALA A 38 -17.56 -0.16 12.49
C ALA A 38 -17.37 1.35 12.71
N ILE A 39 -17.06 2.07 11.63
CA ILE A 39 -16.64 3.48 11.69
C ILE A 39 -17.52 4.35 10.83
N LYS A 40 -17.79 5.56 11.31
CA LYS A 40 -18.62 6.52 10.59
C LYS A 40 -17.96 6.97 9.31
N LYS A 41 -18.76 7.30 8.29
CA LYS A 41 -18.24 7.83 7.01
C LYS A 41 -17.35 9.06 7.24
N GLU A 42 -17.74 9.95 8.14
CA GLU A 42 -17.01 11.19 8.42
C GLU A 42 -15.63 10.94 9.05
N GLU A 43 -15.47 9.85 9.79
CA GLU A 43 -14.21 9.49 10.46
C GLU A 43 -13.19 8.85 9.49
N LEU A 44 -13.64 8.43 8.30
CA LEU A 44 -12.80 7.89 7.23
C LEU A 44 -12.11 9.00 6.41
N ASN A 45 -12.57 10.27 6.51
CA ASN A 45 -12.02 11.40 5.74
C ASN A 45 -11.83 11.04 4.25
N LEU A 46 -12.92 10.60 3.61
CA LEU A 46 -12.93 10.25 2.19
C LEU A 46 -13.23 11.49 1.36
N PHE A 47 -12.58 11.64 0.21
CA PHE A 47 -12.80 12.80 -0.67
C PHE A 47 -12.99 12.37 -2.13
N GLY A 48 -13.98 12.98 -2.81
CA GLY A 48 -14.22 12.81 -4.24
C GLY A 48 -14.42 11.35 -4.65
N LEU A 49 -13.50 10.82 -5.46
CA LEU A 49 -13.55 9.46 -6.00
C LEU A 49 -13.44 8.36 -4.92
N GLU A 50 -12.92 8.67 -3.74
CA GLU A 50 -12.87 7.72 -2.63
C GLU A 50 -14.26 7.40 -2.05
N GLU A 51 -15.19 8.36 -2.07
CA GLU A 51 -16.56 8.11 -1.63
C GLU A 51 -17.29 7.16 -2.59
N GLN A 52 -17.11 7.39 -3.89
CA GLN A 52 -17.67 6.50 -4.91
C GLN A 52 -17.07 5.09 -4.81
N ALA A 53 -15.76 4.99 -4.58
CA ALA A 53 -15.09 3.72 -4.36
C ALA A 53 -15.58 2.98 -3.10
N LEU A 54 -15.96 3.70 -2.04
CA LEU A 54 -16.55 3.08 -0.84
C LEU A 54 -17.91 2.46 -1.16
N GLU A 55 -18.77 3.16 -1.91
CA GLU A 55 -20.07 2.63 -2.31
C GLU A 55 -19.93 1.43 -3.25
N GLU A 56 -19.01 1.48 -4.23
CA GLU A 56 -18.69 0.32 -5.08
C GLU A 56 -18.19 -0.89 -4.25
N LEU A 57 -17.34 -0.65 -3.25
CA LEU A 57 -16.90 -1.71 -2.33
C LEU A 57 -18.03 -2.26 -1.47
N ARG A 58 -19.07 -1.46 -1.20
CA ARG A 58 -20.29 -1.88 -0.51
C ARG A 58 -21.18 -2.74 -1.40
N GLU A 59 -21.38 -2.33 -2.65
CA GLU A 59 -22.14 -3.10 -3.66
C GLU A 59 -21.49 -4.46 -3.93
N GLU A 60 -20.15 -4.52 -3.93
CA GLU A 60 -19.40 -5.78 -4.06
C GLU A 60 -19.35 -6.62 -2.77
N GLU A 61 -20.09 -6.26 -1.71
CA GLU A 61 -20.12 -6.93 -0.40
C GLU A 61 -18.75 -7.05 0.32
N LYS A 62 -17.75 -6.26 -0.12
CA LYS A 62 -16.41 -6.20 0.48
C LYS A 62 -16.40 -5.31 1.71
N VAL A 63 -17.25 -4.29 1.72
CA VAL A 63 -17.54 -3.42 2.85
C VAL A 63 -19.01 -3.59 3.19
N GLN A 64 -19.33 -3.65 4.48
CA GLN A 64 -20.70 -3.67 4.97
C GLN A 64 -21.01 -2.38 5.71
N SER A 65 -22.27 -1.96 5.64
CA SER A 65 -22.79 -0.79 6.35
C SER A 65 -23.81 -1.19 7.41
N ILE A 66 -23.78 -0.51 8.56
CA ILE A 66 -24.78 -0.65 9.62
C ILE A 66 -25.24 0.73 10.07
N MET A 67 -26.55 0.88 10.25
CA MET A 67 -27.13 2.10 10.82
C MET A 67 -27.16 1.99 12.35
N ARG A 68 -26.60 2.97 13.04
CA ARG A 68 -26.68 3.12 14.50
C ARG A 68 -26.97 4.57 14.84
N GLU A 69 -27.95 4.81 15.71
CA GLU A 69 -28.29 6.17 16.18
C GLU A 69 -28.52 7.17 15.03
N GLY A 70 -29.09 6.70 13.91
CA GLY A 70 -29.33 7.52 12.72
C GLY A 70 -28.08 7.82 11.86
N LYS A 71 -26.92 7.24 12.17
CA LYS A 71 -25.66 7.40 11.43
C LYS A 71 -25.24 6.10 10.74
N CYS A 72 -24.60 6.23 9.57
CA CYS A 72 -24.10 5.09 8.80
C CYS A 72 -22.66 4.78 9.17
N TYR A 73 -22.41 3.53 9.57
CA TYR A 73 -21.11 3.01 9.94
C TYR A 73 -20.68 1.94 8.95
N TYR A 74 -19.41 1.92 8.60
CA TYR A 74 -18.81 1.03 7.62
C TYR A 74 -17.75 0.14 8.28
N TYR A 75 -17.70 -1.13 7.87
CA TYR A 75 -16.69 -2.09 8.30
C TYR A 75 -16.35 -3.04 7.16
N LEU A 76 -15.16 -3.62 7.18
CA LEU A 76 -14.73 -4.61 6.21
C LEU A 76 -15.48 -5.93 6.45
N SER A 77 -15.94 -6.54 5.37
CA SER A 77 -16.55 -7.87 5.39
C SER A 77 -15.52 -8.91 5.82
N GLU A 78 -15.89 -9.87 6.66
CA GLU A 78 -14.99 -10.94 7.13
C GLU A 78 -14.39 -11.78 6.00
N LYS A 79 -15.07 -11.81 4.84
CA LYS A 79 -14.62 -12.50 3.62
C LYS A 79 -13.51 -11.74 2.89
N PHE A 80 -13.26 -10.47 3.23
CA PHE A 80 -12.23 -9.67 2.59
C PHE A 80 -10.85 -10.06 3.12
N GLN A 81 -10.24 -11.05 2.46
CA GLN A 81 -8.84 -11.36 2.68
C GLN A 81 -8.00 -10.20 2.18
N LEU A 82 -7.52 -9.38 3.11
CA LEU A 82 -6.48 -8.40 2.84
C LEU A 82 -5.32 -9.13 2.18
N VAL A 83 -5.11 -8.85 0.89
CA VAL A 83 -3.91 -9.27 0.18
C VAL A 83 -2.75 -8.50 0.82
N LYS A 84 -2.24 -9.06 1.92
CA LYS A 84 -0.95 -8.68 2.49
C LYS A 84 0.07 -8.83 1.36
N ASN A 85 0.94 -7.83 1.22
CA ASN A 85 2.16 -7.83 0.42
C ASN A 85 2.03 -7.18 -0.96
N TYR A 86 2.52 -5.93 -1.03
CA TYR A 86 3.38 -5.54 -2.15
C TYR A 86 4.38 -4.43 -1.77
N ARG A 87 4.07 -3.59 -0.78
CA ARG A 87 4.96 -2.45 -0.43
C ARG A 87 6.16 -2.77 0.46
N ARG A 88 6.15 -3.83 1.27
CA ARG A 88 7.25 -4.11 2.21
C ARG A 88 8.42 -4.88 1.60
N GLU A 89 8.15 -5.82 0.69
CA GLU A 89 9.20 -6.62 0.06
C GLU A 89 10.05 -5.80 -0.92
N VAL A 90 9.45 -4.86 -1.65
CA VAL A 90 10.19 -4.03 -2.62
C VAL A 90 11.21 -3.11 -1.93
N VAL A 91 10.92 -2.65 -0.71
CA VAL A 91 11.85 -1.78 0.05
C VAL A 91 12.98 -2.58 0.69
N MET A 92 12.73 -3.83 1.12
CA MET A 92 13.77 -4.71 1.66
C MET A 92 14.68 -5.32 0.60
N GLY A 93 14.17 -5.61 -0.61
CA GLY A 93 14.97 -6.18 -1.70
C GLY A 93 15.97 -5.20 -2.32
N LEU A 94 15.64 -3.91 -2.35
CA LEU A 94 16.49 -2.88 -2.97
C LEU A 94 17.52 -2.27 -2.01
N SER A 95 17.30 -2.37 -0.69
CA SER A 95 18.18 -1.77 0.31
C SER A 95 19.53 -2.49 0.44
N ILE A 96 19.56 -3.82 0.28
CA ILE A 96 20.80 -4.61 0.41
C ILE A 96 21.80 -4.32 -0.73
N PRO A 97 21.42 -4.33 -2.03
CA PRO A 97 22.35 -4.00 -3.11
C PRO A 97 22.86 -2.56 -3.03
N LEU A 98 21.99 -1.61 -2.66
CA LEU A 98 22.34 -0.21 -2.53
C LEU A 98 23.36 0.01 -1.39
N LEU A 99 23.20 -0.70 -0.27
CA LEU A 99 24.09 -0.60 0.87
C LEU A 99 25.48 -1.18 0.55
N ILE A 100 25.56 -2.30 -0.18
CA ILE A 100 26.82 -2.86 -0.69
C ILE A 100 27.52 -1.86 -1.63
N PHE A 101 26.77 -1.21 -2.52
CA PHE A 101 27.33 -0.22 -3.45
C PHE A 101 27.92 1.00 -2.73
N ILE A 102 27.20 1.55 -1.74
CA ILE A 102 27.68 2.69 -0.95
C ILE A 102 28.93 2.33 -0.15
N VAL A 103 28.95 1.15 0.51
CA VAL A 103 30.12 0.68 1.27
C VAL A 103 31.34 0.48 0.35
N GLY A 104 31.13 -0.06 -0.85
CA GLY A 104 32.20 -0.21 -1.84
C GLY A 104 32.81 1.12 -2.29
N LEU A 105 31.97 2.14 -2.53
CA LEU A 105 32.43 3.49 -2.88
C LEU A 105 33.25 4.14 -1.76
N ILE A 106 32.81 4.00 -0.50
CA ILE A 106 33.54 4.54 0.66
C ILE A 106 34.91 3.87 0.80
N LEU A 107 34.98 2.54 0.68
CA LEU A 107 36.24 1.79 0.73
C LEU A 107 37.22 2.22 -0.37
N LEU A 108 36.73 2.34 -1.61
CA LEU A 108 37.52 2.85 -2.74
C LEU A 108 38.06 4.27 -2.50
N GLY A 109 37.21 5.15 -1.96
CA GLY A 109 37.61 6.51 -1.61
C GLY A 109 38.71 6.56 -0.54
N VAL A 110 38.57 5.76 0.52
CA VAL A 110 39.56 5.69 1.61
C VAL A 110 40.90 5.13 1.12
N ILE A 111 40.88 4.05 0.32
CA ILE A 111 42.10 3.47 -0.24
C ILE A 111 42.82 4.48 -1.15
N SER A 112 42.06 5.20 -1.99
CA SER A 112 42.63 6.23 -2.86
C SER A 112 43.30 7.35 -2.07
N LEU A 113 42.73 7.74 -0.93
CA LEU A 113 43.28 8.75 -0.03
C LEU A 113 44.59 8.28 0.63
N ILE A 114 44.64 7.02 1.08
CA ILE A 114 45.84 6.41 1.66
C ILE A 114 46.96 6.33 0.63
N VAL A 115 46.68 5.86 -0.60
CA VAL A 115 47.67 5.76 -1.68
C VAL A 115 48.18 7.13 -2.09
N ALA A 116 47.30 8.13 -2.18
CA ALA A 116 47.69 9.51 -2.46
C ALA A 116 48.62 10.07 -1.37
N PHE A 117 48.33 9.78 -0.09
CA PHE A 117 49.17 10.21 1.02
C PHE A 117 50.54 9.52 1.02
N ILE A 118 50.61 8.20 0.77
CA ILE A 118 51.88 7.46 0.67
C ILE A 118 52.75 7.98 -0.48
N ARG A 119 52.16 8.37 -1.62
CA ARG A 119 52.91 8.92 -2.75
C ARG A 119 53.39 10.37 -2.56
N LEU A 120 52.79 11.10 -1.62
CA LEU A 120 53.16 12.48 -1.31
C LEU A 120 54.31 12.56 -0.30
N LEU A 121 54.56 11.48 0.45
CA LEU A 121 55.64 11.31 1.42
C LEU A 121 56.93 10.85 0.72
#